data_AF-A0AAQ4S1K5-F1
#
_entry.id   AF-A0AAQ4S1K5-F1
#
_cell.length_a   1.000
_cell.length_b   1.000
_cell.length_c   1.000
_cell.angle_alpha   90.00
_cell.angle_beta   90.00
_cell.angle_gamma   90.00
#
_symmetry.space_group_name_H-M   'P 1'
#
loop_
_entity.id
_entity.type
_entity.pdbx_description
1 polymer ?
#
loop_
_entity_poly.entity_id
_entity_poly.type
_entity_poly.pdbx_seq_one_letter_code
_entity_poly.pdbx_strand_id
1 'polypeptide(L)'
;MSTLPKELLFLNSDKGQPCRRSFSTTWWPARCSADNMAAPMRTLCSSVLRLSSRQFSTTRGVQAGEKWRKEHGLARSGTEYGPLTDLPDWSFADGRPAPPLKGQLRRKQEREVLARRIVMLNSEVDKGMEAWSEKLEEAKRLEEHKKSLLLKAKGKLLMKKKM
;
A
#
# COMPACT_ATOMS: atom_id res chain seq x y z
N MET A 1 28.04 -37.39 -13.43
CA MET A 1 28.19 -38.24 -12.23
C MET A 1 29.08 -37.51 -11.25
N SER A 2 28.50 -36.90 -10.22
CA SER A 2 29.14 -36.60 -8.93
C SER A 2 28.10 -35.92 -8.06
N THR A 3 27.35 -36.78 -7.40
CA THR A 3 26.41 -36.52 -6.31
C THR A 3 27.18 -36.08 -5.05
N LEU A 4 26.49 -35.35 -4.17
CA LEU A 4 26.66 -35.17 -2.70
C LEU A 4 26.76 -33.69 -2.28
N PRO A 5 26.30 -33.32 -1.06
CA PRO A 5 25.17 -33.85 -0.30
C PRO A 5 24.21 -32.78 0.25
N LYS A 6 23.03 -33.26 0.62
CA LYS A 6 22.01 -32.59 1.45
C LYS A 6 22.35 -32.83 2.91
N GLU A 7 22.34 -31.77 3.72
CA GLU A 7 22.08 -31.67 5.17
C GLU A 7 22.38 -30.18 5.51
N LEU A 8 21.74 -29.47 6.43
CA LEU A 8 21.03 -29.87 7.62
C LEU A 8 20.00 -28.78 7.97
N LEU A 9 18.93 -29.24 8.58
CA LEU A 9 17.85 -28.51 9.22
C LEU A 9 18.36 -27.42 10.18
N PHE A 10 17.77 -26.23 10.10
CA PHE A 10 17.53 -25.40 11.29
C PHE A 10 16.15 -24.75 11.19
N LEU A 11 15.20 -25.41 11.85
CA LEU A 11 13.95 -24.83 12.30
C LEU A 11 14.27 -23.67 13.24
N ASN A 12 13.88 -22.46 12.89
CA ASN A 12 13.62 -21.44 13.91
C ASN A 12 12.17 -21.01 13.82
N SER A 13 11.45 -21.49 14.83
CA SER A 13 10.10 -21.21 15.23
C SER A 13 10.07 -19.86 15.94
N ASP A 14 9.43 -18.85 15.36
CA ASP A 14 9.00 -17.67 16.11
C ASP A 14 7.54 -17.34 15.76
N LYS A 15 6.64 -17.89 16.57
CA LYS A 15 5.22 -17.55 16.56
C LYS A 15 5.01 -16.26 17.35
N GLY A 16 5.03 -15.13 16.66
CA GLY A 16 4.52 -13.86 17.17
C GLY A 16 2.98 -13.90 17.27
N GLN A 17 2.46 -13.97 18.49
CA GLN A 17 1.04 -13.89 18.80
C GLN A 17 0.45 -12.50 18.45
N PRO A 18 -0.73 -12.41 17.82
CA PRO A 18 -1.49 -11.17 17.77
C PRO A 18 -2.32 -10.98 19.06
N CYS A 19 -2.05 -9.89 19.79
CA CYS A 19 -2.88 -9.41 20.89
C CYS A 19 -4.30 -9.06 20.39
N ARG A 20 -5.28 -9.92 20.70
CA ARG A 20 -6.70 -9.59 20.61
C ARG A 20 -7.05 -8.55 21.67
N ARG A 21 -7.29 -7.30 21.27
CA ARG A 21 -8.04 -6.33 22.08
C ARG A 21 -9.53 -6.65 21.94
N SER A 22 -10.06 -7.41 22.89
CA SER A 22 -11.48 -7.52 23.17
C SER A 22 -11.97 -6.19 23.75
N PHE A 23 -12.70 -5.40 22.96
CA PHE A 23 -13.50 -4.29 23.48
C PHE A 23 -14.84 -4.87 23.91
N SER A 24 -14.99 -5.20 25.20
CA SER A 24 -16.29 -5.55 25.78
C SER A 24 -17.02 -4.27 26.20
N THR A 25 -18.00 -3.90 25.40
CA THR A 25 -19.07 -2.96 25.74
C THR A 25 -19.88 -3.55 26.88
N THR A 26 -20.00 -2.87 28.03
CA THR A 26 -21.19 -2.93 28.90
C THR A 26 -21.09 -2.00 30.13
N TRP A 27 -22.12 -1.17 30.28
CA TRP A 27 -22.76 -0.66 31.51
C TRP A 27 -22.48 0.78 31.96
N TRP A 28 -23.49 1.63 31.72
CA TRP A 28 -23.81 2.86 32.45
C TRP A 28 -24.57 2.52 33.77
N PRO A 29 -25.01 3.49 34.59
CA PRO A 29 -24.23 4.45 35.37
C PRO A 29 -24.62 4.40 36.87
N ALA A 30 -23.69 4.67 37.78
CA ALA A 30 -24.02 4.85 39.20
C ALA A 30 -24.40 6.31 39.48
N ARG A 31 -25.62 6.45 40.03
CA ARG A 31 -26.26 7.65 40.56
C ARG A 31 -25.62 8.01 41.90
N CYS A 32 -25.09 9.21 42.05
CA CYS A 32 -24.82 9.81 43.36
C CYS A 32 -25.55 11.16 43.45
N SER A 33 -26.54 11.20 44.35
CA SER A 33 -27.14 12.43 44.85
C SER A 33 -26.11 13.19 45.68
N ALA A 34 -26.03 14.50 45.49
CA ALA A 34 -25.36 15.42 46.40
C ALA A 34 -26.39 16.47 46.83
N ASP A 35 -26.56 16.57 48.15
CA ASP A 35 -27.45 17.49 48.82
C ASP A 35 -26.95 18.95 48.78
N ASN A 36 -27.94 19.85 48.79
CA ASN A 36 -27.96 21.26 49.20
C ASN A 36 -26.67 21.93 49.71
N MET A 37 -26.38 23.14 49.20
CA MET A 37 -26.72 24.41 49.90
C MET A 37 -26.35 25.63 49.07
N ALA A 38 -27.20 26.65 49.16
CA ALA A 38 -27.15 27.90 48.42
C ALA A 38 -26.09 28.90 48.94
N ALA A 39 -25.57 29.75 48.05
CA ALA A 39 -25.21 31.14 48.39
C ALA A 39 -25.27 32.02 47.12
N PRO A 40 -26.00 33.16 47.14
CA PRO A 40 -26.06 34.10 46.04
C PRO A 40 -25.02 35.20 46.21
N MET A 41 -24.11 35.36 45.25
CA MET A 41 -23.34 36.60 45.08
C MET A 41 -23.35 37.00 43.61
N ARG A 42 -24.04 38.12 43.38
CA ARG A 42 -24.12 38.84 42.11
C ARG A 42 -22.72 39.14 41.60
N THR A 43 -22.37 38.63 40.42
CA THR A 43 -21.22 39.13 39.67
C THR A 43 -21.67 39.56 38.28
N LEU A 44 -21.75 40.87 38.16
CA LEU A 44 -21.78 41.74 36.99
C LEU A 44 -21.35 41.14 35.64
N CYS A 45 -22.21 41.38 34.64
CA CYS A 45 -21.87 41.69 33.26
C CYS A 45 -20.94 40.72 32.51
N SER A 46 -21.50 39.60 32.03
CA SER A 46 -20.87 38.70 31.05
C SER A 46 -21.41 38.89 29.61
N SER A 47 -21.92 40.08 29.28
CA SER A 47 -22.56 40.35 27.97
C SER A 47 -21.61 40.86 26.87
N VAL A 48 -20.33 41.17 27.13
CA VAL A 48 -19.44 41.78 26.11
C VAL A 48 -18.40 40.81 25.52
N LEU A 49 -18.20 39.61 26.10
CA LEU A 49 -17.25 38.63 25.54
C LEU A 49 -17.81 37.78 24.38
N ARG A 50 -19.03 38.08 23.90
CA ARG A 50 -19.68 37.34 22.80
C ARG A 50 -19.43 37.88 21.39
N LEU A 51 -18.58 38.91 21.23
CA LEU A 51 -18.24 39.49 19.93
C LEU A 51 -16.83 39.16 19.43
N SER A 52 -16.05 38.37 20.17
CA SER A 52 -14.72 37.91 19.74
C SER A 52 -14.71 36.41 19.44
N SER A 53 -15.69 35.90 18.69
CA SER A 53 -15.48 34.66 17.94
C SER A 53 -14.62 34.98 16.72
N ARG A 54 -13.30 34.98 16.90
CA ARG A 54 -12.39 34.88 15.74
C ARG A 54 -12.78 33.60 15.02
N GLN A 55 -13.40 33.72 13.85
CA GLN A 55 -13.76 32.56 13.05
C GLN A 55 -12.45 31.87 12.62
N PHE A 56 -12.11 30.75 13.26
CA PHE A 56 -11.09 29.87 12.73
C PHE A 56 -11.64 29.30 11.43
N SER A 57 -11.12 29.77 10.31
CA SER A 57 -11.42 29.19 9.02
C SER A 57 -10.85 27.77 9.00
N THR A 58 -11.72 26.76 8.96
CA THR A 58 -11.36 25.35 8.81
C THR A 58 -11.09 24.97 7.36
N THR A 59 -11.09 25.94 6.45
CA THR A 59 -10.75 25.71 5.04
C THR A 59 -9.30 25.21 4.95
N ARG A 60 -9.10 24.06 4.31
CA ARG A 60 -7.76 23.51 4.05
C ARG A 60 -6.96 24.56 3.28
N GLY A 61 -5.80 24.94 3.80
CA GLY A 61 -4.86 25.78 3.08
C GLY A 61 -4.49 25.13 1.75
N VAL A 62 -4.88 25.74 0.64
CA VAL A 62 -4.46 25.31 -0.69
C VAL A 62 -2.98 25.65 -0.82
N GLN A 63 -2.13 24.65 -1.06
CA GLN A 63 -0.72 24.90 -1.32
C GLN A 63 -0.59 25.64 -2.66
N ALA A 64 -0.15 26.90 -2.61
CA ALA A 64 0.06 27.70 -3.81
C ALA A 64 1.08 27.02 -4.73
N GLY A 65 0.74 26.88 -6.02
CA GLY A 65 1.61 26.31 -7.04
C GLY A 65 1.65 24.78 -7.12
N GLU A 66 0.83 24.04 -6.35
CA GLU A 66 0.78 22.57 -6.41
C GLU A 66 0.43 22.05 -7.81
N LYS A 67 -0.56 22.66 -8.48
CA LYS A 67 -1.00 22.25 -9.83
C LYS A 67 0.13 22.38 -10.85
N TRP A 68 0.77 23.55 -10.88
CA TRP A 68 1.91 23.81 -11.76
C TRP A 68 3.06 22.83 -11.50
N ARG A 69 3.38 22.53 -10.23
CA ARG A 69 4.44 21.54 -9.91
C ARG A 69 4.11 20.16 -10.46
N LYS A 70 2.89 19.67 -10.28
CA LYS A 70 2.46 18.36 -10.79
C LYS A 70 2.48 18.31 -12.31
N GLU A 71 2.03 19.37 -12.98
CA GLU A 71 2.08 19.50 -14.45
C GLU A 71 3.52 19.41 -14.98
N HIS A 72 4.50 19.86 -14.19
CA HIS A 72 5.93 19.81 -14.53
C HIS A 72 6.65 18.57 -13.96
N GLY A 73 5.90 17.56 -13.47
CA GLY A 73 6.49 16.33 -12.93
C GLY A 73 7.29 16.52 -11.63
N LEU A 74 7.08 17.63 -10.92
CA LEU A 74 7.70 17.89 -9.62
C LEU A 74 6.84 17.32 -8.48
N ALA A 75 7.48 17.19 -7.33
CA ALA A 75 6.81 16.79 -6.10
C ALA A 75 5.67 17.76 -5.75
N ARG A 76 4.62 17.23 -5.10
CA ARG A 76 3.48 18.03 -4.66
C ARG A 76 3.93 19.16 -3.74
N SER A 77 4.81 18.81 -2.80
CA SER A 77 5.46 19.74 -1.90
C SER A 77 6.97 19.80 -2.17
N GLY A 78 7.62 20.92 -1.86
CA GLY A 78 9.06 21.09 -2.08
C GLY A 78 9.96 20.23 -1.19
N THR A 79 9.39 19.47 -0.25
CA THR A 79 10.11 18.71 0.78
C THR A 79 9.97 17.19 0.64
N GLU A 80 9.17 16.69 -0.31
CA GLU A 80 8.94 15.25 -0.50
C GLU A 80 10.15 14.56 -1.14
N TYR A 81 10.54 15.03 -2.33
CA TYR A 81 11.72 14.54 -3.06
C TYR A 81 12.29 15.67 -3.91
N GLY A 82 13.59 15.62 -4.17
CA GLY A 82 14.27 16.61 -5.00
C GLY A 82 15.56 17.14 -4.38
N PRO A 83 16.27 18.02 -5.10
CA PRO A 83 17.60 18.48 -4.72
C PRO A 83 17.61 19.14 -3.34
N LEU A 84 16.56 19.89 -3.00
CA LEU A 84 16.43 20.56 -1.70
C LEU A 84 16.39 19.59 -0.51
N THR A 85 15.94 18.34 -0.70
CA THR A 85 15.71 17.38 0.40
C THR A 85 16.66 16.17 0.36
N ASP A 86 17.14 15.81 -0.83
CA ASP A 86 18.02 14.65 -1.03
C ASP A 86 19.51 15.03 -0.96
N LEU A 87 19.89 16.29 -1.22
CA LEU A 87 21.27 16.75 -1.09
C LEU A 87 21.66 17.01 0.38
N PRO A 88 22.97 16.91 0.71
CA PRO A 88 23.46 17.29 2.03
C PRO A 88 23.50 18.82 2.17
N ASP A 89 23.03 19.32 3.31
CA ASP A 89 22.97 20.77 3.59
C ASP A 89 24.36 21.40 3.80
N TRP A 90 25.39 20.59 4.11
CA TRP A 90 26.76 21.03 4.36
C TRP A 90 27.78 19.94 3.99
N SER A 91 29.04 20.34 3.89
CA SER A 91 30.19 19.43 3.70
C SER A 91 31.39 19.96 4.49
N PHE A 92 32.39 19.10 4.72
CA PHE A 92 33.63 19.55 5.39
C PHE A 92 34.43 20.45 4.44
N ALA A 93 35.18 21.41 4.99
CA ALA A 93 36.03 22.31 4.20
C ALA A 93 37.08 21.54 3.36
N ASP A 94 37.51 20.38 3.84
CA ASP A 94 38.42 19.46 3.14
C ASP A 94 37.78 18.77 1.91
N GLY A 95 36.48 18.97 1.68
CA GLY A 95 35.73 18.30 0.62
C GLY A 95 35.21 16.89 0.98
N ARG A 96 35.39 16.45 2.23
CA ARG A 96 34.79 15.19 2.71
C ARG A 96 33.25 15.34 2.74
N PRO A 97 32.49 14.32 2.32
CA PRO A 97 31.04 14.38 2.38
C PRO A 97 30.54 14.35 3.82
N ALA A 98 29.43 15.03 4.09
CA ALA A 98 28.77 14.95 5.38
C ALA A 98 28.26 13.51 5.64
N PRO A 99 28.27 13.06 6.90
CA PRO A 99 27.66 11.79 7.26
C PRO A 99 26.15 11.81 6.91
N PRO A 100 25.58 10.68 6.46
CA PRO A 100 24.20 10.64 6.00
C PRO A 100 23.21 10.89 7.15
N LEU A 101 22.17 11.67 6.87
CA LEU A 101 21.14 11.98 7.85
C LEU A 101 20.23 10.75 8.05
N LYS A 102 19.73 10.56 9.28
CA LYS A 102 18.78 9.47 9.61
C LYS A 102 17.57 9.44 8.67
N GLY A 103 17.02 10.61 8.33
CA GLY A 103 15.89 10.74 7.43
C GLY A 103 16.22 10.38 5.97
N GLN A 104 17.45 10.59 5.51
CA GLN A 104 17.91 10.16 4.20
C GLN A 104 18.04 8.63 4.15
N LEU A 105 18.65 8.03 5.18
CA LEU A 105 18.77 6.56 5.29
C LEU A 105 17.41 5.87 5.28
N ARG A 106 16.45 6.37 6.07
CA ARG A 106 15.08 5.86 6.09
C ARG A 106 14.43 5.93 4.71
N ARG A 107 14.51 7.09 4.03
CA ARG A 107 13.95 7.27 2.67
C ARG A 107 14.59 6.32 1.65
N LYS A 108 15.91 6.07 1.73
CA LYS A 108 16.59 5.11 0.87
C LYS A 108 16.05 3.69 1.10
N GLN A 109 15.93 3.28 2.37
CA GLN A 109 15.37 1.96 2.71
C GLN A 109 13.93 1.79 2.21
N GLU A 110 13.07 2.81 2.39
CA GLU A 110 11.69 2.79 1.90
C GLU A 110 11.63 2.67 0.37
N ARG A 111 12.48 3.42 -0.35
CA ARG A 111 12.59 3.35 -1.82
C ARG A 111 13.07 1.98 -2.28
N GLU A 112 14.03 1.36 -1.59
CA GLU A 112 14.49 0.01 -1.90
C GLU A 112 13.40 -1.04 -1.70
N VAL A 113 12.68 -0.98 -0.58
CA VAL A 113 11.56 -1.90 -0.29
C VAL A 113 10.47 -1.76 -1.35
N LEU A 114 10.13 -0.53 -1.75
CA LEU A 114 9.17 -0.28 -2.81
C LEU A 114 9.63 -0.86 -4.15
N ALA A 115 10.89 -0.63 -4.54
CA ALA A 115 11.44 -1.15 -5.79
C ALA A 115 11.42 -2.69 -5.84
N ARG A 116 11.81 -3.36 -4.75
CA ARG A 116 11.74 -4.82 -4.65
C ARG A 116 10.33 -5.34 -4.84
N ARG A 117 9.34 -4.66 -4.24
CA ARG A 117 7.93 -5.03 -4.38
C ARG A 117 7.42 -4.86 -5.81
N ILE A 118 7.77 -3.77 -6.48
CA ILE A 118 7.37 -3.53 -7.87
C ILE A 118 7.90 -4.64 -8.78
N VAL A 119 9.18 -4.99 -8.65
CA VAL A 119 9.79 -6.07 -9.44
C VAL A 119 9.12 -7.41 -9.18
N MET A 120 8.84 -7.73 -7.91
CA MET A 120 8.14 -8.96 -7.54
C MET A 120 6.75 -9.03 -8.20
N LEU A 121 5.94 -7.98 -8.06
CA LEU A 121 4.58 -7.96 -8.63
C LEU A 121 4.59 -8.06 -10.16
N ASN A 122 5.50 -7.37 -10.83
CA ASN A 122 5.65 -7.48 -12.28
C ASN A 122 5.95 -8.92 -12.68
N SER A 123 6.87 -9.59 -11.98
CA SER A 123 7.21 -10.98 -12.27
C SER A 123 6.05 -11.96 -12.05
N GLU A 124 5.14 -11.68 -11.11
CA GLU A 124 3.94 -12.49 -10.89
C GLU A 124 2.94 -12.32 -12.03
N VAL A 125 2.76 -11.09 -12.51
CA VAL A 125 1.90 -10.79 -13.67
C VAL A 125 2.43 -11.48 -14.91
N ASP A 126 3.73 -11.35 -15.18
CA ASP A 126 4.38 -11.95 -16.36
C ASP A 126 4.21 -13.47 -16.38
N LYS A 127 4.51 -14.14 -15.25
CA LYS A 127 4.30 -15.59 -15.09
C LYS A 127 2.84 -15.99 -15.28
N GLY A 128 1.90 -15.16 -14.81
CA GLY A 128 0.47 -15.38 -15.00
C GLY A 128 0.08 -15.33 -16.48
N MET A 129 0.66 -14.40 -17.24
CA MET A 129 0.43 -14.27 -18.68
C MET A 129 1.05 -15.44 -19.45
N GLU A 130 2.28 -15.84 -19.12
CA GLU A 130 2.95 -17.00 -19.70
C GLU A 130 2.11 -18.27 -19.50
N ALA A 131 1.76 -18.59 -18.25
CA ALA A 131 0.96 -19.77 -17.92
C ALA A 131 -0.43 -19.75 -18.56
N TRP A 132 -1.04 -18.57 -18.76
CA TRP A 132 -2.30 -18.45 -19.50
C TRP A 132 -2.12 -18.72 -20.99
N SER A 133 -1.06 -18.18 -21.59
CA SER A 133 -0.74 -18.38 -23.00
C SER A 133 -0.43 -19.86 -23.32
N GLU A 134 0.32 -20.54 -22.44
CA GLU A 134 0.63 -21.96 -22.56
C GLU A 134 -0.63 -22.81 -22.54
N LYS A 135 -1.56 -22.54 -21.60
CA LYS A 135 -2.84 -23.25 -21.53
C LYS A 135 -3.68 -23.09 -22.78
N LEU A 136 -3.67 -21.91 -23.40
CA LEU A 136 -4.37 -21.69 -24.67
C LEU A 136 -3.77 -22.53 -25.79
N GLU A 137 -2.44 -22.56 -25.91
CA GLU A 137 -1.75 -23.35 -26.91
C GLU A 137 -1.93 -24.85 -26.68
N GLU A 138 -1.88 -25.32 -25.43
CA GLU A 138 -2.18 -26.70 -25.07
C GLU A 138 -3.62 -27.08 -25.43
N ALA A 139 -4.60 -26.22 -25.15
CA ALA A 139 -6.00 -26.47 -25.51
C ALA A 139 -6.16 -26.62 -27.03
N LYS A 140 -5.55 -25.74 -27.83
CA LYS A 140 -5.54 -25.85 -29.30
C LYS A 140 -4.89 -27.16 -29.77
N ARG A 141 -3.72 -27.50 -29.24
CA ARG A 141 -3.01 -28.75 -29.56
C ARG A 141 -3.84 -29.98 -29.22
N LEU A 142 -4.52 -29.97 -28.07
CA LEU A 142 -5.40 -31.06 -27.65
C LEU A 142 -6.62 -31.17 -28.57
N GLU A 143 -7.20 -30.06 -29.03
CA GLU A 143 -8.27 -30.09 -30.02
C GLU A 143 -7.82 -30.67 -31.35
N GLU A 144 -6.65 -30.27 -31.85
CA GLU A 144 -6.05 -30.81 -33.07
C GLU A 144 -5.76 -32.30 -32.94
N HIS A 145 -5.19 -32.71 -31.81
CA HIS A 145 -4.95 -34.11 -31.49
C HIS A 145 -6.26 -34.90 -31.39
N LYS A 146 -7.31 -34.35 -30.76
CA LYS A 146 -8.63 -34.98 -30.73
C LYS A 146 -9.20 -35.15 -32.14
N LYS A 147 -9.07 -34.13 -32.99
CA LYS A 147 -9.53 -34.16 -34.39
C LYS A 147 -8.80 -35.22 -35.21
N SER A 148 -7.49 -35.39 -35.03
CA SER A 148 -6.71 -36.41 -35.76
C SER A 148 -7.07 -37.83 -35.32
N LEU A 149 -7.46 -38.02 -34.06
CA LEU A 149 -7.94 -39.30 -33.53
C LEU A 149 -9.37 -39.65 -33.94
N LEU A 150 -10.13 -38.72 -34.53
CA LEU A 150 -11.51 -39.00 -34.95
C LEU A 150 -11.53 -40.03 -36.07
N LEU A 151 -12.40 -41.04 -35.91
CA LEU A 151 -12.67 -42.01 -36.96
C LEU A 151 -13.41 -41.35 -38.14
N LYS A 152 -13.25 -41.93 -39.33
CA LYS A 152 -13.96 -41.48 -40.53
C LYS A 152 -15.47 -41.49 -40.28
N ALA A 153 -16.14 -40.39 -40.66
CA ALA A 153 -17.59 -40.30 -40.55
C ALA A 153 -18.28 -41.38 -41.40
N LYS A 154 -19.33 -42.00 -40.83
CA LYS A 154 -20.13 -43.05 -41.47
C LYS A 154 -21.61 -42.66 -41.56
N GLY A 155 -22.41 -43.46 -42.27
CA GLY A 155 -23.87 -43.31 -42.35
C GLY A 155 -24.33 -42.21 -43.31
N LYS A 156 -25.29 -41.38 -42.88
CA LYS A 156 -25.98 -40.37 -43.73
C LYS A 156 -25.04 -39.38 -44.43
N LEU A 157 -23.86 -39.12 -43.86
CA LEU A 157 -22.83 -38.23 -44.41
C LEU A 157 -22.17 -38.79 -45.69
N LEU A 158 -22.08 -40.12 -45.82
CA LEU A 158 -21.58 -40.76 -47.05
C LEU A 158 -22.65 -40.82 -48.14
N MET A 159 -23.92 -40.98 -47.77
CA MET A 159 -25.03 -41.13 -48.72
C MET A 159 -25.30 -39.83 -49.50
N LYS A 160 -25.05 -38.66 -48.88
CA LYS A 160 -25.21 -37.34 -49.52
C LYS A 160 -24.12 -36.98 -50.53
N LYS A 161 -22.96 -37.64 -50.50
CA LYS A 161 -21.80 -37.33 -51.37
C LYS A 161 -21.81 -38.10 -52.70
N LYS A 162 -22.72 -39.06 -52.85
CA LYS A 162 -22.77 -40.00 -53.99
C LYS A 162 -23.84 -39.64 -55.04
N MET A 163 -24.63 -38.60 -54.78
CA MET A 163 -25.43 -37.88 -55.78
C MET A 163 -24.62 -36.68 -56.27
#